data_AF-A0A0M8MVQ6-F1
#
_entry.id   AF-A0A0M8MVQ6-F1
#
_cell.length_a   1.000
_cell.length_b   1.000
_cell.length_c   1.000
_cell.angle_alpha   90.00
_cell.angle_beta   90.00
_cell.angle_gamma   90.00
#
_symmetry.space_group_name_H-M   'P 1'
#
loop_
_entity.id
_entity.type
_entity.pdbx_description
1 polymer ?
#
loop_
_entity_poly.entity_id
_entity_poly.type
_entity_poly.pdbx_seq_one_letter_code
_entity_poly.pdbx_strand_id
1 'polypeptide(L)' 'MEQDYWDVDDILAESQVGGFRLPCVFAIDVPGLGYLEGAGQSDIQKHTRVELPYWMAHMLAV' A
#
# COMPACT_ATOMS: atom_id res chain seq x y z
N MET A 1 13.84 15.85 6.19
CA MET A 1 12.90 16.20 5.10
C MET A 1 11.59 16.38 5.81
N GLU A 2 11.15 17.62 5.94
CA GLU A 2 9.88 17.95 6.60
C GLU A 2 8.81 17.68 5.54
N GLN A 3 8.01 16.62 5.71
CA GLN A 3 6.86 16.39 4.83
C GLN A 3 5.79 17.38 5.26
N ASP A 4 5.48 18.34 4.40
CA ASP A 4 4.47 19.33 4.66
C ASP A 4 3.15 18.84 4.08
N TYR A 5 2.16 18.63 4.94
CA TYR A 5 0.84 18.13 4.56
C TYR A 5 0.16 18.97 3.47
N TRP A 6 0.57 20.24 3.32
CA TRP A 6 0.03 21.17 2.32
C TRP A 6 0.91 21.35 1.09
N ASP A 7 2.08 20.73 1.02
CA ASP A 7 2.91 20.78 -0.18
C ASP A 7 2.30 19.87 -1.26
N VAL A 8 2.03 20.46 -2.41
CA VAL A 8 1.46 19.74 -3.56
C VAL A 8 2.45 18.71 -4.09
N ASP A 9 3.75 18.97 -4.04
CA ASP A 9 4.77 18.03 -4.47
C ASP A 9 4.83 16.81 -3.54
N ASP A 10 4.68 17.00 -2.22
CA ASP A 10 4.57 15.91 -1.25
C ASP A 10 3.27 15.11 -1.44
N ILE A 11 2.14 15.80 -1.63
CA ILE A 11 0.85 15.15 -1.93
C ILE A 11 0.93 14.33 -3.21
N LEU A 12 1.61 14.81 -4.25
CA LEU A 12 1.78 14.10 -5.52
C LEU A 12 2.80 12.96 -5.43
N ALA A 13 3.80 13.08 -4.56
CA ALA A 13 4.74 12.00 -4.29
C ALA A 13 4.04 10.85 -3.52
N GLU A 14 3.12 11.16 -2.61
CA GLU A 14 2.35 10.18 -1.83
C GLU A 14 1.13 9.63 -2.59
N SER A 15 0.39 10.51 -3.25
CA SER A 15 -0.76 10.18 -4.08
C SER A 15 -0.23 9.71 -5.43
N GLN A 16 -0.29 8.39 -5.66
CA GLN A 16 0.25 7.65 -6.82
C GLN A 16 -0.28 8.06 -8.21
N VAL A 17 -0.43 9.36 -8.52
CA VAL A 17 -0.73 9.90 -9.85
C VAL A 17 0.38 9.50 -10.85
N GLY A 18 1.56 9.09 -10.37
CA GLY A 18 2.68 8.57 -11.16
C GLY A 18 2.91 7.04 -11.16
N GLY A 19 1.95 6.21 -10.68
CA GLY A 19 2.01 4.75 -10.89
C GLY A 19 3.05 3.95 -10.08
N PHE A 20 3.70 4.53 -9.08
CA PHE A 20 4.63 3.78 -8.22
C PHE A 20 3.88 2.92 -7.21
N ARG A 21 3.79 1.62 -7.48
CA ARG A 21 3.34 0.62 -6.50
C ARG A 21 4.51 -0.15 -5.94
N LEU A 22 4.51 -0.30 -4.62
CA LEU A 22 5.55 -0.99 -3.88
C LEU A 22 5.15 -2.46 -3.70
N PRO A 23 5.99 -3.41 -4.11
CA PRO A 23 5.74 -4.80 -3.80
C PRO A 23 5.93 -5.04 -2.31
N CYS A 24 4.84 -5.34 -1.60
CA CYS A 24 4.82 -5.63 -0.18
C CYS A 24 4.43 -7.10 0.06
N VAL A 25 5.00 -7.71 1.08
CA VAL A 25 4.66 -9.10 1.46
C VAL A 25 3.98 -9.06 2.82
N PHE A 26 2.76 -9.57 2.90
CA PHE A 26 2.04 -9.65 4.15
C PHE A 26 2.63 -10.75 5.04
N ALA A 27 3.02 -10.40 6.27
CA ALA A 27 3.59 -11.34 7.23
C ALA A 27 2.54 -12.14 8.02
N ILE A 28 1.26 -11.80 7.87
CA ILE A 28 0.11 -12.40 8.55
C ILE A 28 -1.06 -12.56 7.57
N ASP A 29 -2.00 -13.44 7.91
CA ASP A 29 -3.30 -13.51 7.23
C ASP A 29 -4.15 -12.29 7.61
N VAL A 30 -4.73 -11.61 6.62
CA VAL A 30 -5.56 -10.42 6.83
C VAL A 30 -6.94 -10.62 6.21
N PRO A 31 -8.00 -10.76 7.04
CA PRO A 31 -9.34 -10.97 6.54
C PRO A 31 -9.93 -9.71 5.90
N GLY A 32 -10.73 -9.88 4.84
CA GLY A 32 -11.48 -8.80 4.19
C GLY A 32 -10.68 -7.90 3.24
N LEU A 33 -9.36 -8.09 3.12
CA LEU A 33 -8.48 -7.28 2.25
C LEU A 33 -8.09 -7.97 0.93
N GLY A 34 -8.69 -9.11 0.59
CA GLY A 34 -8.31 -9.86 -0.61
C GLY A 34 -8.53 -9.11 -1.94
N TYR A 35 -9.30 -8.02 -1.94
CA TYR A 35 -9.43 -7.13 -3.10
C TYR A 35 -8.12 -6.42 -3.49
N LEU A 36 -7.15 -6.29 -2.59
CA LEU A 36 -5.86 -5.67 -2.87
C LEU A 36 -4.99 -6.56 -3.79
N GLU A 37 -5.17 -7.87 -3.76
CA GLU A 37 -4.50 -8.81 -4.68
C GLU A 37 -5.08 -8.73 -6.11
N GLY A 38 -6.25 -8.11 -6.29
CA GLY A 38 -6.98 -8.07 -7.56
C GLY A 38 -7.70 -9.38 -7.91
N ALA A 39 -7.61 -10.40 -7.05
CA ALA A 39 -8.14 -11.74 -7.30
C ALA A 39 -9.60 -11.98 -6.85
N GLY A 40 -10.31 -10.95 -6.34
CA GLY A 40 -11.68 -11.11 -5.84
C GLY A 40 -11.81 -12.06 -4.64
N GLN A 41 -10.68 -12.40 -4.01
CA GLN A 41 -10.59 -13.17 -2.78
C GLN A 41 -11.14 -12.33 -1.61
N SER A 42 -11.70 -13.00 -0.60
CA SER A 42 -12.16 -12.31 0.61
C SER A 42 -10.98 -11.86 1.47
N ASP A 43 -9.92 -12.68 1.56
CA ASP A 43 -8.83 -12.52 2.53
C ASP A 43 -7.47 -12.52 1.85
N ILE A 44 -6.48 -11.85 2.46
CA ILE A 44 -5.06 -11.94 2.08
C ILE A 44 -4.43 -13.04 2.93
N GLN A 45 -3.78 -13.99 2.27
CA GLN A 45 -3.01 -15.02 2.96
C GLN A 45 -1.63 -14.51 3.36
N LYS A 46 -1.07 -15.08 4.41
CA LYS A 46 0.32 -14.87 4.80
C LYS A 46 1.26 -15.19 3.64
N HIS A 47 2.30 -14.39 3.50
CA HIS A 47 3.29 -14.45 2.42
C HIS A 47 2.77 -14.07 1.03
N THR A 48 1.53 -13.59 0.91
CA THR A 48 1.05 -13.02 -0.35
C THR A 48 1.77 -11.71 -0.65
N ARG A 49 2.23 -11.58 -1.90
CA ARG A 49 2.86 -10.37 -2.43
C ARG A 49 1.79 -9.51 -3.10
N VAL A 50 1.63 -8.28 -2.63
CA VAL A 50 0.64 -7.33 -3.13
C VAL A 50 1.33 -6.01 -3.47
N GLU A 51 0.85 -5.36 -4.51
CA GLU A 51 1.31 -4.03 -4.90
C GLU A 51 0.52 -2.95 -4.15
N LEU A 52 1.19 -2.26 -3.21
CA LEU A 52 0.55 -1.25 -2.38
C LEU A 52 1.05 0.17 -2.67
N PRO A 53 0.19 1.18 -2.47
CA PRO A 53 0.60 2.57 -2.34
C PRO A 53 1.66 2.82 -1.28
N TYR A 54 2.52 3.84 -1.47
CA TYR A 54 3.48 4.26 -0.44
C TYR A 54 2.81 4.68 0.87
N TRP A 55 1.80 5.56 0.83
CA TRP A 55 1.12 6.03 2.05
C TRP A 55 0.52 4.88 2.88
N MET A 56 0.04 3.83 2.22
CA MET A 56 -0.53 2.65 2.88
C MET A 56 0.56 1.72 3.39
N ALA A 57 1.59 1.46 2.57
CA ALA A 57 2.73 0.63 2.95
C ALA A 57 3.49 1.24 4.13
N HIS A 58 3.67 2.57 4.16
CA HIS A 58 4.34 3.28 5.25
C HIS A 58 3.61 3.09 6.59
N MET A 59 2.27 3.13 6.58
CA MET A 59 1.45 2.92 7.77
C MET A 59 1.46 1.45 8.26
N LEU A 60 1.69 0.50 7.35
CA LEU A 60 1.62 -0.94 7.62
C LEU A 60 3.00 -1.60 7.82
N ALA A 61 4.08 -0.93 7.43
CA ALA A 61 5.44 -1.43 7.58
C ALA A 61 5.83 -1.44 9.06
N VAL A 62 5.71 -2.61 9.68
CA VAL A 62 6.10 -2.90 11.07
C VAL A 62 7.15 -4.00 11.09
#